data_AF-A0A957ZLW7-F1
#
_entry.id   AF-A0A957ZLW7-F1
#
_cell.length_a   1.000
_cell.length_b   1.000
_cell.length_c   1.000
_cell.angle_alpha   90.00
_cell.angle_beta   90.00
_cell.angle_gamma   90.00
#
_symmetry.space_group_name_H-M   'P 1'
#
loop_
_entity.id
_entity.type
_entity.pdbx_description
1 polymer ?
#
loop_
_entity_poly.entity_id
_entity_poly.type
_entity_poly.pdbx_seq_one_letter_code
_entity_poly.pdbx_strand_id
1 'polypeptide(L)'
;VFVRGAFGEIGAQALLPWLFWALRRMMLTRRPLPSLVLGATLLALLAMTHTITFLLALPWLAGYAIMLALALHGTGRPAWQLLAAPAAAAVLAALLSAVVWLPQLLERGALSTSAWSTQLLLDNLWRWRDFVELDLRFRAVDGGQTPYQLSAIQALLLLAGFLFTRRRTAEWWLWVAILGVCGVLLSPLSAPLWANVSALAVIQFPWRLLSIMGLAVAVIGAGAVTALPTAPARAIATTVLVAFIVITQAPRPGETPFLTAADDITLTLAAVNRFEQAEPAHGAGYDDEFLPRWADLAALQSPAPPLPEVGVSVRAVSAMAPGAGVSVTSEGDAPLVLTLSQFYFPGWQVALDGSPPQAAQPDATTGLLSVAVPAGEHTVAFGRTTTMPAQAGTILAILGLALLVLALFFSARRALLMAAAALVAAGLVWIIGAQPAPAQARQASVEFPVAAAPGLDLAGIDASADRGQLTIRPRWFVRANQPDLLTEWRLTDAAGNTVSALRSAPRFGTWSTATWRPGTLMQDAAELGLPP
;
A
#
# COMPACT_ATOMS: atom_id res chain seq x y z
N VAL A 1 3.54 -12.49 -8.90
CA VAL A 1 3.37 -11.76 -7.62
C VAL A 1 4.58 -11.92 -6.70
N PHE A 2 5.09 -13.15 -6.48
CA PHE A 2 6.30 -13.38 -5.65
C PHE A 2 7.53 -12.57 -6.08
N VAL A 3 7.79 -12.47 -7.39
CA VAL A 3 8.94 -11.73 -7.94
C VAL A 3 8.92 -10.23 -7.57
N ARG A 4 7.73 -9.62 -7.49
CA ARG A 4 7.54 -8.19 -7.20
C ARG A 4 7.38 -7.88 -5.70
N GLY A 5 7.37 -8.90 -4.83
CA GLY A 5 7.05 -8.69 -3.41
C GLY A 5 5.66 -8.08 -3.16
N ALA A 6 4.70 -8.25 -4.09
CA ALA A 6 3.37 -7.64 -4.00
C ALA A 6 2.45 -8.41 -3.04
N PHE A 7 2.75 -8.33 -1.74
CA PHE A 7 2.06 -9.09 -0.69
C PHE A 7 0.55 -8.84 -0.64
N GLY A 8 0.10 -7.60 -0.89
CA GLY A 8 -1.32 -7.28 -0.99
C GLY A 8 -2.01 -8.06 -2.11
N GLU A 9 -1.40 -8.15 -3.30
CA GLU A 9 -1.96 -8.90 -4.43
C GLU A 9 -2.02 -10.42 -4.12
N ILE A 10 -1.00 -11.00 -3.49
CA ILE A 10 -1.01 -12.41 -3.04
C ILE A 10 -2.13 -12.65 -2.01
N GLY A 11 -2.23 -11.78 -1.00
CA GLY A 11 -3.24 -11.88 0.04
C GLY A 11 -4.65 -11.83 -0.56
N ALA A 12 -4.88 -10.89 -1.49
CA ALA A 12 -6.14 -10.78 -2.21
C ALA A 12 -6.44 -12.02 -3.07
N GLN A 13 -5.44 -12.56 -3.79
CA GLN A 13 -5.59 -13.77 -4.60
C GLN A 13 -5.99 -14.98 -3.74
N ALA A 14 -5.41 -15.11 -2.55
CA ALA A 14 -5.72 -16.20 -1.61
C ALA A 14 -7.18 -16.17 -1.10
N LEU A 15 -7.83 -15.00 -1.09
CA LEU A 15 -9.23 -14.86 -0.68
C LEU A 15 -10.23 -15.29 -1.76
N LEU A 16 -9.86 -15.24 -3.04
CA LEU A 16 -10.78 -15.47 -4.16
C LEU A 16 -11.50 -16.83 -4.09
N PRO A 17 -10.83 -17.99 -3.87
CA PRO A 17 -11.53 -19.28 -3.83
C PRO A 17 -12.62 -19.33 -2.74
N TRP A 18 -12.31 -18.76 -1.58
CA TRP A 18 -13.23 -18.71 -0.44
C TRP A 18 -14.42 -17.79 -0.71
N LEU A 19 -14.20 -16.71 -1.44
CA LEU A 19 -15.25 -15.76 -1.79
C LEU A 19 -16.26 -16.37 -2.77
N PHE A 20 -15.80 -17.03 -3.84
CA PHE A 20 -16.68 -17.77 -4.75
C PHE A 20 -17.40 -18.92 -4.03
N TRP A 21 -16.71 -19.63 -3.13
CA TRP A 21 -17.33 -20.67 -2.30
C TRP A 21 -18.41 -20.11 -1.37
N ALA A 22 -18.15 -19.01 -0.66
CA ALA A 22 -19.10 -18.36 0.24
C ALA A 22 -20.32 -17.84 -0.52
N LEU A 23 -20.11 -17.22 -1.69
CA LEU A 23 -21.18 -16.79 -2.59
C LEU A 23 -22.06 -17.96 -3.04
N ARG A 24 -21.44 -19.06 -3.48
CA ARG A 24 -22.15 -20.30 -3.84
C ARG A 24 -22.98 -20.85 -2.69
N ARG A 25 -22.40 -20.93 -1.48
CA ARG A 25 -23.07 -21.41 -0.26
C ARG A 25 -24.23 -20.52 0.14
N MET A 26 -24.06 -19.21 0.05
CA MET A 26 -25.09 -18.23 0.37
C MET A 26 -26.34 -18.37 -0.52
N MET A 27 -26.18 -18.72 -1.79
CA MET A 27 -27.31 -18.89 -2.71
C MET A 27 -27.97 -20.28 -2.63
N LEU A 28 -27.20 -21.32 -2.29
CA LEU A 28 -27.70 -22.70 -2.26
C LEU A 28 -28.24 -23.16 -0.90
N THR A 29 -27.86 -22.50 0.20
CA THR A 29 -28.27 -22.93 1.55
C THR A 29 -29.61 -22.31 1.96
N ARG A 30 -30.38 -23.03 2.81
CA ARG A 30 -31.65 -22.51 3.36
C ARG A 30 -31.46 -21.42 4.40
N ARG A 31 -30.32 -21.42 5.11
CA ARG A 31 -29.94 -20.42 6.12
C ARG A 31 -28.71 -19.66 5.63
N PRO A 32 -28.89 -18.58 4.84
CA PRO A 32 -27.78 -17.91 4.18
C PRO A 32 -26.92 -17.07 5.14
N LEU A 33 -27.45 -16.70 6.32
CA LEU A 33 -26.82 -15.71 7.21
C LEU A 33 -25.34 -16.00 7.55
N PRO A 34 -24.91 -17.23 7.92
CA PRO A 34 -23.48 -17.49 8.15
C PRO A 34 -22.61 -17.31 6.90
N SER A 35 -23.13 -17.69 5.73
CA SER A 35 -22.40 -17.55 4.45
C SER A 35 -22.40 -16.11 3.96
N LEU A 36 -23.45 -15.34 4.27
CA LEU A 36 -23.55 -13.90 4.04
C LEU A 36 -22.50 -13.17 4.87
N VAL A 37 -22.44 -13.46 6.17
CA VAL A 37 -21.44 -12.87 7.07
C VAL A 37 -20.02 -13.18 6.58
N LEU A 38 -19.73 -14.46 6.30
CA LEU A 38 -18.42 -14.84 5.77
C LEU A 38 -18.13 -14.17 4.43
N GLY A 39 -19.09 -14.14 3.50
CA GLY A 39 -18.94 -13.49 2.19
C GLY A 39 -18.69 -11.99 2.31
N ALA A 40 -19.42 -11.30 3.20
CA ALA A 40 -19.24 -9.88 3.47
C ALA A 40 -17.84 -9.60 4.05
N THR A 41 -17.39 -10.40 5.02
CA THR A 41 -16.05 -10.28 5.60
C THR A 41 -14.97 -10.53 4.56
N LEU A 42 -15.06 -11.61 3.77
CA LEU A 42 -14.09 -11.92 2.73
C LEU A 42 -14.03 -10.84 1.64
N LEU A 43 -15.18 -10.28 1.24
CA LEU A 43 -15.24 -9.22 0.23
C LEU A 43 -14.68 -7.90 0.77
N ALA A 44 -14.95 -7.55 2.04
CA ALA A 44 -14.34 -6.40 2.70
C ALA A 44 -12.82 -6.56 2.84
N LEU A 45 -12.37 -7.75 3.26
CA LEU A 45 -10.93 -8.07 3.32
C LEU A 45 -10.28 -7.96 1.94
N LEU A 46 -10.94 -8.43 0.87
CA LEU A 46 -10.43 -8.29 -0.49
C LEU A 46 -10.22 -6.81 -0.86
N ALA A 47 -11.21 -5.95 -0.58
CA ALA A 47 -11.14 -4.52 -0.83
C ALA A 47 -10.03 -3.84 -0.02
N MET A 48 -9.85 -4.21 1.25
CA MET A 48 -8.84 -3.63 2.13
C MET A 48 -7.42 -4.17 1.89
N THR A 49 -7.28 -5.38 1.34
CA THR A 49 -5.98 -6.01 1.08
C THR A 49 -5.38 -5.53 -0.24
N HIS A 50 -6.20 -5.44 -1.30
CA HIS A 50 -5.76 -4.93 -2.60
C HIS A 50 -6.94 -4.47 -3.46
N THR A 51 -7.19 -3.16 -3.47
CA THR A 51 -8.33 -2.54 -4.18
C THR A 51 -8.40 -2.93 -5.66
N ILE A 52 -7.25 -3.06 -6.34
CA ILE A 52 -7.24 -3.39 -7.77
C ILE A 52 -7.73 -4.82 -8.01
N THR A 53 -7.33 -5.79 -7.18
CA THR A 53 -7.83 -7.18 -7.30
C THR A 53 -9.32 -7.24 -6.98
N PHE A 54 -9.79 -6.45 -6.01
CA PHE A 54 -11.22 -6.30 -5.73
C PHE A 54 -11.98 -5.79 -6.97
N LEU A 55 -11.54 -4.70 -7.59
CA LEU A 55 -12.15 -4.14 -8.80
C LEU A 55 -12.21 -5.16 -9.94
N LEU A 56 -11.12 -5.91 -10.14
CA LEU A 56 -11.05 -6.96 -11.16
C LEU A 56 -11.94 -8.17 -10.83
N ALA A 57 -12.16 -8.49 -9.56
CA ALA A 57 -12.98 -9.63 -9.14
C ALA A 57 -14.50 -9.36 -9.21
N LEU A 58 -14.93 -8.11 -9.01
CA LEU A 58 -16.35 -7.74 -8.91
C LEU A 58 -17.21 -8.19 -10.10
N PRO A 59 -16.83 -7.96 -11.38
CA PRO A 59 -17.62 -8.41 -12.53
C PRO A 59 -17.82 -9.92 -12.54
N TRP A 60 -16.81 -10.69 -12.13
CA TRP A 60 -16.86 -12.15 -12.09
C TRP A 60 -17.72 -12.69 -10.95
N LEU A 61 -17.68 -12.04 -9.78
CA LEU A 61 -18.57 -12.37 -8.66
C LEU A 61 -20.04 -12.11 -9.02
N ALA A 62 -20.32 -10.96 -9.65
CA ALA A 62 -21.66 -10.63 -10.13
C ALA A 62 -22.12 -11.63 -11.21
N GLY A 63 -21.28 -11.92 -12.20
CA GLY A 63 -21.56 -12.90 -13.24
C GLY A 63 -21.82 -14.30 -12.68
N TYR A 64 -21.05 -14.73 -11.68
CA TYR A 64 -21.25 -16.00 -10.98
C TYR A 64 -22.57 -16.05 -10.21
N ALA A 65 -22.94 -14.96 -9.51
CA ALA A 65 -24.23 -14.85 -8.85
C ALA A 65 -25.40 -14.89 -9.84
N ILE A 66 -25.30 -14.18 -10.96
CA ILE A 66 -26.32 -14.19 -12.02
C ILE A 66 -26.46 -15.59 -12.62
N MET A 67 -25.35 -16.25 -12.96
CA MET A 67 -25.35 -17.61 -13.50
C MET A 67 -26.03 -18.60 -12.54
N LEU A 68 -25.72 -18.53 -11.25
CA LEU A 68 -26.39 -19.34 -10.22
C LEU A 68 -27.88 -19.00 -10.11
N ALA A 69 -28.27 -17.73 -10.14
CA ALA A 69 -29.67 -17.33 -10.10
C ALA A 69 -30.46 -17.89 -11.29
N LEU A 70 -29.88 -17.86 -12.50
CA LEU A 70 -30.47 -18.45 -13.70
C LEU A 70 -30.58 -19.98 -13.59
N ALA A 71 -29.53 -20.65 -13.10
CA ALA A 71 -29.56 -22.10 -12.89
C ALA A 71 -30.57 -22.53 -11.82
N LEU A 72 -30.89 -21.67 -10.86
CA LEU A 72 -31.86 -21.91 -9.79
C LEU A 72 -33.27 -21.39 -10.11
N HIS A 73 -33.49 -20.75 -11.26
CA HIS A 73 -34.78 -20.14 -11.59
C HIS A 73 -35.95 -21.15 -11.57
N GLY A 74 -35.69 -22.41 -11.95
CA GLY A 74 -36.67 -23.49 -11.94
C GLY A 74 -37.08 -23.99 -10.54
N THR A 75 -36.47 -23.51 -9.45
CA THR A 75 -36.79 -23.95 -8.08
C THR A 75 -37.98 -23.20 -7.46
N GLY A 76 -38.71 -22.39 -8.22
CA GLY A 76 -39.87 -21.62 -7.77
C GLY A 76 -39.54 -20.36 -6.94
N ARG A 77 -38.26 -19.98 -6.84
CA ARG A 77 -37.81 -18.75 -6.18
C ARG A 77 -37.52 -17.67 -7.24
N PRO A 78 -38.11 -16.47 -7.14
CA PRO A 78 -37.79 -15.39 -8.07
C PRO A 78 -36.34 -14.92 -7.87
N ALA A 79 -35.73 -14.41 -8.95
CA ALA A 79 -34.30 -14.04 -8.97
C ALA A 79 -33.91 -13.04 -7.87
N TRP A 80 -34.78 -12.07 -7.53
CA TRP A 80 -34.50 -11.10 -6.48
C TRP A 80 -34.33 -11.74 -5.09
N GLN A 81 -35.05 -12.84 -4.79
CA GLN A 81 -34.87 -13.56 -3.52
C GLN A 81 -33.54 -14.33 -3.49
N LEU A 82 -33.09 -14.84 -4.64
CA LEU A 82 -31.80 -15.52 -4.76
C LEU A 82 -30.62 -14.55 -4.64
N LEU A 83 -30.80 -13.32 -5.13
CA LEU A 83 -29.77 -12.27 -5.12
C LEU A 83 -29.79 -11.40 -3.85
N ALA A 84 -30.84 -11.46 -3.03
CA ALA A 84 -30.96 -10.65 -1.81
C ALA A 84 -29.79 -10.86 -0.84
N ALA A 85 -29.39 -12.11 -0.60
CA ALA A 85 -28.28 -12.39 0.33
C ALA A 85 -26.91 -11.93 -0.22
N PRO A 86 -26.53 -12.23 -1.48
CA PRO A 86 -25.33 -11.66 -2.09
C PRO A 86 -25.32 -10.12 -2.10
N ALA A 87 -26.45 -9.47 -2.41
CA ALA A 87 -26.55 -8.02 -2.38
C ALA A 87 -26.35 -7.46 -0.97
N ALA A 88 -26.97 -8.08 0.05
CA ALA A 88 -26.77 -7.71 1.44
C ALA A 88 -25.31 -7.91 1.90
N ALA A 89 -24.65 -9.00 1.46
CA ALA A 89 -23.23 -9.21 1.72
C ALA A 89 -22.36 -8.11 1.08
N ALA A 90 -22.67 -7.71 -0.15
CA ALA A 90 -21.96 -6.63 -0.85
C ALA A 90 -22.14 -5.27 -0.17
N VAL A 91 -23.36 -4.93 0.26
CA VAL A 91 -23.64 -3.71 1.03
C VAL A 91 -22.87 -3.72 2.36
N LEU A 92 -22.92 -4.83 3.10
CA LEU A 92 -22.18 -4.95 4.37
C LEU A 92 -20.67 -4.84 4.15
N ALA A 93 -20.13 -5.46 3.09
CA ALA A 93 -18.72 -5.35 2.73
C ALA A 93 -18.32 -3.91 2.37
N ALA A 94 -19.17 -3.20 1.61
CA ALA A 94 -18.96 -1.81 1.26
C ALA A 94 -18.95 -0.91 2.50
N LEU A 95 -19.82 -1.16 3.48
CA LEU A 95 -19.79 -0.45 4.76
C LEU A 95 -18.49 -0.75 5.53
N LEU A 96 -18.17 -2.04 5.72
CA LEU A 96 -16.96 -2.47 6.46
C LEU A 96 -15.65 -1.90 5.88
N SER A 97 -15.57 -1.78 4.56
CA SER A 97 -14.39 -1.27 3.85
C SER A 97 -14.47 0.23 3.50
N ALA A 98 -15.48 0.96 3.97
CA ALA A 98 -15.71 2.37 3.64
C ALA A 98 -14.55 3.29 4.03
N VAL A 99 -13.80 2.95 5.08
CA VAL A 99 -12.58 3.67 5.48
C VAL A 99 -11.50 3.67 4.40
N VAL A 100 -11.51 2.69 3.50
CA VAL A 100 -10.55 2.58 2.38
C VAL A 100 -11.12 3.20 1.11
N TRP A 101 -12.25 2.71 0.63
CA TRP A 101 -12.71 3.08 -0.72
C TRP A 101 -13.29 4.50 -0.79
N LEU A 102 -13.88 5.03 0.30
CA LEU A 102 -14.54 6.34 0.25
C LEU A 102 -13.54 7.49 0.12
N PRO A 103 -12.46 7.59 0.93
CA PRO A 103 -11.40 8.57 0.71
C PRO A 103 -10.72 8.34 -0.64
N GLN A 104 -10.41 7.09 -0.97
CA GLN A 104 -9.77 6.75 -2.25
C GLN A 104 -10.58 7.23 -3.46
N LEU A 105 -11.92 7.16 -3.40
CA LEU A 105 -12.79 7.62 -4.49
C LEU A 105 -12.93 9.14 -4.54
N LEU A 106 -13.17 9.78 -3.38
CA LEU A 106 -13.49 11.21 -3.30
C LEU A 106 -12.25 12.11 -3.32
N GLU A 107 -11.10 11.59 -2.90
CA GLU A 107 -9.84 12.35 -2.78
C GLU A 107 -8.83 11.97 -3.85
N ARG A 108 -9.21 11.09 -4.80
CA ARG A 108 -8.33 10.69 -5.92
C ARG A 108 -7.74 11.87 -6.69
N GLY A 109 -8.47 12.99 -6.76
CA GLY A 109 -8.04 14.20 -7.45
C GLY A 109 -6.91 14.97 -6.74
N ALA A 110 -6.48 14.50 -5.56
CA ALA A 110 -5.32 15.00 -4.83
C ALA A 110 -4.04 14.18 -5.06
N LEU A 111 -4.13 13.03 -5.75
CA LEU A 111 -2.99 12.17 -6.09
C LEU A 111 -2.39 12.56 -7.46
N SER A 112 -1.12 12.19 -7.66
CA SER A 112 -0.40 12.32 -8.92
C SER A 112 -1.17 11.73 -10.11
N THR A 113 -0.99 12.32 -11.30
CA THR A 113 -1.55 11.77 -12.55
C THR A 113 -0.90 10.46 -12.96
N SER A 114 0.31 10.16 -12.47
CA SER A 114 1.00 8.88 -12.73
C SER A 114 0.22 7.66 -12.20
N ALA A 115 -0.64 7.86 -11.18
CA ALA A 115 -1.57 6.85 -10.71
C ALA A 115 -2.54 6.33 -11.78
N TRP A 116 -2.71 7.06 -12.90
CA TRP A 116 -3.67 6.78 -13.96
C TRP A 116 -2.99 6.62 -15.33
N SER A 117 -1.78 6.03 -15.35
CA SER A 117 -1.04 5.79 -16.59
C SER A 117 -1.64 4.67 -17.44
N THR A 118 -2.30 5.03 -18.54
CA THR A 118 -2.74 4.08 -19.57
C THR A 118 -1.57 3.51 -20.37
N GLN A 119 -0.45 4.25 -20.48
CA GLN A 119 0.75 3.83 -21.20
C GLN A 119 1.33 2.54 -20.60
N LEU A 120 1.52 2.51 -19.27
CA LEU A 120 1.99 1.32 -18.56
C LEU A 120 1.11 0.09 -18.85
N LEU A 121 -0.19 0.29 -19.02
CA LEU A 121 -1.11 -0.80 -19.30
C LEU A 121 -0.86 -1.36 -20.71
N LEU A 122 -0.80 -0.48 -21.70
CA LEU A 122 -0.63 -0.86 -23.11
C LEU A 122 0.73 -1.51 -23.38
N ASP A 123 1.80 -1.00 -22.75
CA ASP A 123 3.16 -1.52 -22.92
C ASP A 123 3.33 -2.94 -22.37
N ASN A 124 2.44 -3.34 -21.45
CA ASN A 124 2.50 -4.62 -20.73
C ASN A 124 1.44 -5.65 -21.17
N LEU A 125 0.77 -5.46 -22.32
CA LEU A 125 -0.14 -6.45 -22.90
C LEU A 125 0.63 -7.67 -23.44
N TRP A 126 0.10 -8.87 -23.20
CA TRP A 126 0.62 -10.14 -23.68
C TRP A 126 0.63 -10.23 -25.21
N ARG A 127 1.81 -10.38 -25.79
CA ARG A 127 1.96 -10.78 -27.19
C ARG A 127 1.94 -12.30 -27.26
N TRP A 128 1.79 -12.86 -28.47
CA TRP A 128 1.70 -14.31 -28.66
C TRP A 128 2.84 -15.12 -28.03
N ARG A 129 4.04 -14.52 -27.94
CA ARG A 129 5.22 -15.13 -27.32
C ARG A 129 5.18 -15.17 -25.79
N ASP A 130 4.28 -14.41 -25.17
CA ASP A 130 4.20 -14.20 -23.72
C ASP A 130 3.10 -15.04 -23.06
N PHE A 131 2.38 -15.87 -23.83
CA PHE A 131 1.24 -16.63 -23.31
C PHE A 131 1.64 -17.85 -22.48
N VAL A 132 2.62 -18.62 -22.93
CA VAL A 132 3.04 -19.87 -22.29
C VAL A 132 4.55 -20.02 -22.32
N GLU A 133 5.14 -20.21 -21.15
CA GLU A 133 6.51 -20.66 -20.99
C GLU A 133 6.54 -22.19 -20.86
N LEU A 134 7.43 -22.85 -21.59
CA LEU A 134 7.51 -24.32 -21.60
C LEU A 134 8.33 -24.91 -20.46
N ASP A 135 8.82 -24.10 -19.52
CA ASP A 135 9.48 -24.62 -18.32
C ASP A 135 8.44 -25.29 -17.39
N LEU A 136 8.78 -26.50 -16.95
CA LEU A 136 8.00 -27.24 -15.96
C LEU A 136 8.24 -26.72 -14.55
N ARG A 137 9.33 -25.97 -14.33
CA ARG A 137 9.66 -25.35 -13.05
C ARG A 137 9.41 -23.86 -13.11
N PHE A 138 8.97 -23.29 -11.99
CA PHE A 138 8.89 -21.84 -11.87
C PHE A 138 10.30 -21.24 -11.82
N ARG A 139 10.56 -20.24 -12.68
CA ARG A 139 11.78 -19.41 -12.64
C ARG A 139 11.39 -17.95 -12.74
N ALA A 140 12.02 -17.10 -11.94
CA ALA A 140 11.85 -15.66 -12.01
C ALA A 140 12.89 -15.11 -13.00
N VAL A 141 12.45 -14.52 -14.12
CA VAL A 141 13.36 -14.24 -15.24
C VAL A 141 14.03 -12.86 -15.17
N ASP A 142 13.50 -11.87 -14.44
CA ASP A 142 14.02 -10.49 -14.54
C ASP A 142 13.50 -9.48 -13.50
N GLY A 143 13.12 -9.91 -12.30
CA GLY A 143 12.58 -8.99 -11.29
C GLY A 143 11.18 -8.42 -11.63
N GLY A 144 10.52 -8.87 -12.71
CA GLY A 144 9.13 -8.51 -13.04
C GLY A 144 8.99 -7.48 -14.15
N GLN A 145 9.99 -7.37 -15.04
CA GLN A 145 10.01 -6.47 -16.19
C GLN A 145 9.43 -7.10 -17.47
N THR A 146 9.30 -8.43 -17.52
CA THR A 146 8.57 -9.14 -18.59
C THR A 146 7.14 -9.47 -18.15
N PRO A 147 6.18 -9.45 -19.09
CA PRO A 147 4.84 -9.92 -18.80
C PRO A 147 4.88 -11.38 -18.32
N TYR A 148 4.36 -11.62 -17.11
CA TYR A 148 4.29 -12.98 -16.54
C TYR A 148 3.48 -13.90 -17.44
N GLN A 149 3.97 -15.11 -17.68
CA GLN A 149 3.37 -16.08 -18.60
C GLN A 149 2.65 -17.20 -17.84
N LEU A 150 1.85 -18.01 -18.55
CA LEU A 150 1.41 -19.30 -17.99
C LEU A 150 2.55 -20.31 -18.05
N SER A 151 2.75 -21.10 -17.00
CA SER A 151 3.74 -22.19 -17.04
C SER A 151 3.22 -23.40 -17.83
N ALA A 152 4.13 -24.26 -18.29
CA ALA A 152 3.79 -25.53 -18.93
C ALA A 152 2.86 -26.38 -18.07
N ILE A 153 3.03 -26.34 -16.74
CA ILE A 153 2.16 -27.03 -15.80
C ILE A 153 0.74 -26.49 -15.84
N GLN A 154 0.57 -25.16 -15.88
CA GLN A 154 -0.75 -24.56 -16.00
C GLN A 154 -1.41 -24.92 -17.33
N ALA A 155 -0.65 -24.94 -18.43
CA ALA A 155 -1.15 -25.39 -19.73
C ALA A 155 -1.57 -26.88 -19.72
N LEU A 156 -0.77 -27.75 -19.11
CA LEU A 156 -1.10 -29.18 -18.95
C LEU A 156 -2.33 -29.39 -18.07
N LEU A 157 -2.47 -28.62 -16.98
CA LEU A 157 -3.65 -28.65 -16.12
C LEU A 157 -4.90 -28.24 -16.89
N LEU A 158 -4.83 -27.18 -17.69
CA LEU A 158 -5.94 -26.77 -18.55
C LEU A 158 -6.29 -27.89 -19.54
N LEU A 159 -5.31 -28.43 -20.26
CA LEU A 159 -5.53 -29.51 -21.23
C LEU A 159 -6.17 -30.73 -20.56
N ALA A 160 -5.64 -31.17 -19.42
CA ALA A 160 -6.19 -32.29 -18.66
C ALA A 160 -7.61 -31.99 -18.18
N GLY A 161 -7.87 -30.78 -17.67
CA GLY A 161 -9.18 -30.32 -17.26
C GLY A 161 -10.19 -30.35 -18.42
N PHE A 162 -9.81 -29.85 -19.59
CA PHE A 162 -10.65 -29.91 -20.79
C PHE A 162 -10.94 -31.35 -21.20
N LEU A 163 -9.94 -32.21 -21.30
CA LEU A 163 -10.11 -33.58 -21.80
C LEU A 163 -10.86 -34.49 -20.82
N PHE A 164 -10.59 -34.38 -19.52
CA PHE A 164 -10.99 -35.37 -18.53
C PHE A 164 -12.08 -34.90 -17.56
N THR A 165 -12.58 -33.66 -17.64
CA THR A 165 -13.72 -33.26 -16.79
C THR A 165 -14.95 -34.12 -17.09
N ARG A 166 -15.40 -34.91 -16.10
CA ARG A 166 -16.51 -35.86 -16.25
C ARG A 166 -17.86 -35.17 -16.52
N ARG A 167 -18.11 -34.00 -15.91
CA ARG A 167 -19.35 -33.23 -16.08
C ARG A 167 -19.04 -31.75 -16.27
N ARG A 168 -19.35 -31.23 -17.46
CA ARG A 168 -19.19 -29.81 -17.80
C ARG A 168 -20.48 -29.04 -17.50
N THR A 169 -20.64 -28.63 -16.24
CA THR A 169 -21.80 -27.84 -15.79
C THR A 169 -21.74 -26.40 -16.30
N ALA A 170 -22.82 -25.63 -16.11
CA ALA A 170 -22.81 -24.18 -16.38
C ALA A 170 -21.73 -23.45 -15.57
N GLU A 171 -21.50 -23.85 -14.31
CA GLU A 171 -20.40 -23.31 -13.50
C GLU A 171 -19.03 -23.57 -14.17
N TRP A 172 -18.80 -24.77 -14.71
CA TRP A 172 -17.56 -25.11 -15.40
C TRP A 172 -17.34 -24.25 -16.65
N TRP A 173 -18.39 -24.06 -17.46
CA TRP A 173 -18.32 -23.22 -18.66
C TRP A 173 -18.14 -21.74 -18.32
N LEU A 174 -18.68 -21.26 -17.20
CA LEU A 174 -18.40 -19.91 -16.72
C LEU A 174 -16.91 -19.73 -16.40
N TRP A 175 -16.25 -20.70 -15.75
CA TRP A 175 -14.81 -20.62 -15.52
C TRP A 175 -13.99 -20.63 -16.81
N VAL A 176 -14.41 -21.39 -17.82
CA VAL A 176 -13.81 -21.33 -19.17
C VAL A 176 -14.01 -19.94 -19.79
N ALA A 177 -15.20 -19.35 -19.66
CA ALA A 177 -15.47 -18.01 -20.15
C ALA A 177 -14.64 -16.94 -19.42
N ILE A 178 -14.51 -17.02 -18.09
CA ILE A 178 -13.64 -16.14 -17.29
C ILE A 178 -12.20 -16.22 -17.79
N LEU A 179 -11.66 -17.43 -17.98
CA LEU A 179 -10.32 -17.64 -18.50
C LEU A 179 -10.15 -17.00 -19.89
N GLY A 180 -11.10 -17.25 -20.81
CA GLY A 180 -11.06 -16.72 -22.16
C GLY A 180 -11.14 -15.20 -22.20
N VAL A 181 -12.07 -14.59 -21.47
CA VAL A 181 -12.22 -13.13 -21.43
C VAL A 181 -11.00 -12.47 -20.78
N CYS A 182 -10.48 -13.00 -19.67
CA CYS A 182 -9.24 -12.49 -19.08
C CYS A 182 -8.05 -12.60 -20.05
N GLY A 183 -7.95 -13.70 -20.80
CA GLY A 183 -6.92 -13.86 -21.84
C GLY A 183 -7.04 -12.81 -22.97
N VAL A 184 -8.27 -12.50 -23.41
CA VAL A 184 -8.51 -11.41 -24.39
C VAL A 184 -8.10 -10.05 -23.81
N LEU A 185 -8.49 -9.79 -22.56
CA LEU A 185 -8.18 -8.56 -21.82
C LEU A 185 -6.67 -8.38 -21.53
N LEU A 186 -5.90 -9.47 -21.49
CA LEU A 186 -4.44 -9.42 -21.41
C LEU A 186 -3.78 -9.14 -22.77
N SER A 187 -4.47 -9.36 -23.89
CA SER A 187 -3.89 -9.28 -25.23
C SER A 187 -4.08 -7.91 -25.89
N PRO A 188 -3.31 -7.58 -26.94
CA PRO A 188 -3.49 -6.40 -27.79
C PRO A 188 -4.92 -6.23 -28.36
N LEU A 189 -5.73 -7.29 -28.44
CA LEU A 189 -7.13 -7.19 -28.87
C LEU A 189 -7.96 -6.27 -27.97
N SER A 190 -7.57 -6.14 -26.71
CA SER A 190 -8.23 -5.28 -25.74
C SER A 190 -7.65 -3.86 -25.66
N ALA A 191 -6.60 -3.54 -26.43
CA ALA A 191 -5.97 -2.21 -26.42
C ALA A 191 -6.97 -1.05 -26.63
N PRO A 192 -7.98 -1.13 -27.53
CA PRO A 192 -8.97 -0.08 -27.67
C PRO A 192 -9.81 0.14 -26.40
N LEU A 193 -10.12 -0.91 -25.63
CA LEU A 193 -10.84 -0.79 -24.37
C LEU A 193 -10.01 0.01 -23.36
N TRP A 194 -8.74 -0.37 -23.20
CA TRP A 194 -7.85 0.28 -22.24
C TRP A 194 -7.50 1.72 -22.62
N ALA A 195 -7.32 2.00 -23.91
CA ALA A 195 -7.02 3.34 -24.41
C ALA A 195 -8.18 4.33 -24.24
N ASN A 196 -9.43 3.85 -24.23
CA ASN A 196 -10.62 4.71 -24.24
C ASN A 196 -11.36 4.78 -22.89
N VAL A 197 -11.04 3.92 -21.92
CA VAL A 197 -11.69 3.91 -20.61
C VAL A 197 -10.70 4.31 -19.53
N SER A 198 -10.55 5.62 -19.31
CA SER A 198 -9.61 6.19 -18.33
C SER A 198 -9.84 5.70 -16.89
N ALA A 199 -11.07 5.30 -16.53
CA ALA A 199 -11.36 4.70 -15.23
C ALA A 199 -10.60 3.38 -14.98
N LEU A 200 -10.20 2.67 -16.05
CA LEU A 200 -9.43 1.44 -15.95
C LEU A 200 -7.92 1.67 -15.83
N ALA A 201 -7.43 2.89 -16.05
CA ALA A 201 -6.00 3.20 -16.01
C ALA A 201 -5.36 2.94 -14.63
N VAL A 202 -6.17 2.95 -13.56
CA VAL A 202 -5.75 2.54 -12.20
C VAL A 202 -5.23 1.11 -12.13
N ILE A 203 -5.64 0.26 -13.09
CA ILE A 203 -5.18 -1.12 -13.16
C ILE A 203 -3.70 -1.17 -13.49
N GLN A 204 -3.11 -0.16 -14.14
CA GLN A 204 -1.71 0.05 -14.58
C GLN A 204 -1.05 -1.12 -15.31
N PHE A 205 -1.21 -2.35 -14.83
CA PHE A 205 -0.61 -3.57 -15.33
C PHE A 205 -1.68 -4.63 -15.58
N PRO A 206 -1.89 -5.05 -16.83
CA PRO A 206 -2.94 -5.98 -17.19
C PRO A 206 -2.73 -7.37 -16.57
N TRP A 207 -1.47 -7.79 -16.31
CA TRP A 207 -1.14 -9.07 -15.65
C TRP A 207 -1.76 -9.26 -14.27
N ARG A 208 -2.33 -8.22 -13.64
CA ARG A 208 -3.14 -8.37 -12.41
C ARG A 208 -4.36 -9.28 -12.64
N LEU A 209 -4.82 -9.45 -13.89
CA LEU A 209 -5.83 -10.44 -14.29
C LEU A 209 -5.39 -11.90 -14.07
N LEU A 210 -4.08 -12.17 -13.96
CA LEU A 210 -3.57 -13.51 -13.68
C LEU A 210 -3.99 -14.05 -12.32
N SER A 211 -4.31 -13.16 -11.37
CA SER A 211 -4.90 -13.57 -10.10
C SER A 211 -6.25 -14.27 -10.30
N ILE A 212 -7.08 -13.77 -11.23
CA ILE A 212 -8.37 -14.36 -11.59
C ILE A 212 -8.18 -15.60 -12.49
N MET A 213 -7.30 -15.50 -13.49
CA MET A 213 -7.03 -16.62 -14.40
C MET A 213 -6.44 -17.83 -13.67
N GLY A 214 -5.55 -17.61 -12.71
CA GLY A 214 -4.98 -18.69 -11.90
C GLY A 214 -6.04 -19.49 -11.16
N LEU A 215 -7.08 -18.82 -10.63
CA LEU A 215 -8.23 -19.50 -10.05
C LEU A 215 -9.03 -20.29 -11.11
N ALA A 216 -9.27 -19.70 -12.28
CA ALA A 216 -9.96 -20.39 -13.37
C ALA A 216 -9.19 -21.64 -13.83
N VAL A 217 -7.87 -21.55 -14.00
CA VAL A 217 -6.97 -22.68 -14.31
C VAL A 217 -7.08 -23.76 -13.24
N ALA A 218 -7.03 -23.39 -11.96
CA ALA A 218 -7.16 -24.34 -10.86
C ALA A 218 -8.51 -25.08 -10.87
N VAL A 219 -9.62 -24.37 -11.09
CA VAL A 219 -10.97 -24.97 -11.14
C VAL A 219 -11.15 -25.89 -12.36
N ILE A 220 -10.71 -25.44 -13.54
CA ILE A 220 -10.79 -26.25 -14.77
C ILE A 220 -9.92 -27.50 -14.64
N GLY A 221 -8.67 -27.34 -14.19
CA GLY A 221 -7.72 -28.43 -13.99
C GLY A 221 -8.15 -29.44 -12.93
N ALA A 222 -8.74 -28.98 -11.82
CA ALA A 222 -9.34 -29.86 -10.82
C ALA A 222 -10.46 -30.75 -11.39
N GLY A 223 -11.10 -30.31 -12.48
CA GLY A 223 -12.05 -31.10 -13.25
C GLY A 223 -11.48 -32.44 -13.74
N ALA A 224 -10.18 -32.52 -14.05
CA ALA A 224 -9.55 -33.77 -14.51
C ALA A 224 -9.66 -34.91 -13.48
N VAL A 225 -9.55 -34.57 -12.18
CA VAL A 225 -9.67 -35.54 -11.08
C VAL A 225 -11.08 -36.14 -11.02
N THR A 226 -12.11 -35.43 -11.50
CA THR A 226 -13.50 -35.92 -11.50
C THR A 226 -13.74 -37.10 -12.45
N ALA A 227 -12.81 -37.38 -13.37
CA ALA A 227 -12.84 -38.60 -14.19
C ALA A 227 -12.72 -39.87 -13.35
N LEU A 228 -12.00 -39.81 -12.22
CA LEU A 228 -11.71 -40.97 -11.41
C LEU A 228 -12.96 -41.45 -10.66
N PRO A 229 -13.29 -42.76 -10.73
CA PRO A 229 -14.58 -43.28 -10.29
C PRO A 229 -14.73 -43.27 -8.76
N THR A 230 -13.66 -43.54 -8.02
CA THR A 230 -13.73 -43.73 -6.56
C THR A 230 -13.22 -42.52 -5.79
N ALA A 231 -13.77 -42.29 -4.59
CA ALA A 231 -13.34 -41.18 -3.72
C ALA A 231 -11.87 -41.30 -3.29
N PRO A 232 -11.34 -42.50 -2.93
CA PRO A 232 -9.92 -42.65 -2.62
C PRO A 232 -9.02 -42.31 -3.80
N ALA A 233 -9.35 -42.75 -5.02
CA ALA A 233 -8.56 -42.41 -6.21
C ALA A 233 -8.55 -40.90 -6.47
N ARG A 234 -9.70 -40.23 -6.30
CA ARG A 234 -9.78 -38.77 -6.39
C ARG A 234 -8.93 -38.07 -5.34
N ALA A 235 -8.97 -38.54 -4.09
CA ALA A 235 -8.17 -37.97 -3.00
C ALA A 235 -6.68 -38.12 -3.29
N ILE A 236 -6.22 -39.33 -3.65
CA ILE A 236 -4.82 -39.59 -4.01
C ILE A 236 -4.38 -38.74 -5.19
N ALA A 237 -5.14 -38.71 -6.29
CA ALA A 237 -4.82 -37.89 -7.45
C ALA A 237 -4.78 -36.40 -7.13
N THR A 238 -5.71 -35.91 -6.29
CA THR A 238 -5.68 -34.52 -5.80
C THR A 238 -4.40 -34.25 -5.01
N THR A 239 -4.05 -35.12 -4.06
CA THR A 239 -2.84 -34.98 -3.24
C THR A 239 -1.59 -34.99 -4.11
N VAL A 240 -1.48 -35.93 -5.05
CA VAL A 240 -0.35 -36.02 -5.98
C VAL A 240 -0.27 -34.78 -6.87
N LEU A 241 -1.40 -34.30 -7.40
CA LEU A 241 -1.45 -33.11 -8.25
C LEU A 241 -1.04 -31.85 -7.48
N VAL A 242 -1.57 -31.65 -6.28
CA VAL A 242 -1.21 -30.53 -5.41
C VAL A 242 0.27 -30.61 -5.02
N ALA A 243 0.76 -31.79 -4.61
CA ALA A 243 2.17 -31.99 -4.29
C ALA A 243 3.06 -31.70 -5.50
N PHE A 244 2.69 -32.18 -6.69
CA PHE A 244 3.41 -31.91 -7.93
C PHE A 244 3.47 -30.40 -8.23
N ILE A 245 2.35 -29.68 -8.15
CA ILE A 245 2.31 -28.23 -8.35
C ILE A 245 3.19 -27.52 -7.33
N VAL A 246 3.07 -27.85 -6.03
CA VAL A 246 3.88 -27.23 -4.98
C VAL A 246 5.36 -27.50 -5.19
N ILE A 247 5.75 -28.75 -5.46
CA ILE A 247 7.15 -29.13 -5.67
C ILE A 247 7.75 -28.41 -6.87
N THR A 248 7.00 -28.29 -7.97
CA THR A 248 7.51 -27.74 -9.24
C THR A 248 7.44 -26.22 -9.32
N GLN A 249 6.42 -25.61 -8.71
CA GLN A 249 6.14 -24.18 -8.80
C GLN A 249 6.53 -23.39 -7.54
N ALA A 250 7.01 -24.05 -6.48
CA ALA A 250 7.59 -23.34 -5.34
C ALA A 250 8.83 -22.54 -5.80
N PRO A 251 8.92 -21.25 -5.46
CA PRO A 251 10.10 -20.45 -5.76
C PRO A 251 11.32 -21.01 -5.01
N ARG A 252 12.46 -21.10 -5.69
CA ARG A 252 13.73 -21.56 -5.10
C ARG A 252 14.75 -20.42 -5.18
N PRO A 253 15.27 -19.92 -4.04
CA PRO A 253 16.21 -18.80 -4.02
C PRO A 253 17.41 -18.98 -4.95
N GLY A 254 18.01 -20.19 -4.98
CA GLY A 254 19.17 -20.50 -5.82
C GLY A 254 18.89 -20.56 -7.33
N GLU A 255 17.63 -20.62 -7.76
CA GLU A 255 17.22 -20.57 -9.18
C GLU A 255 16.67 -19.19 -9.58
N THR A 256 16.70 -18.23 -8.64
CA THR A 256 16.17 -16.87 -8.81
C THR A 256 17.23 -15.84 -8.42
N PRO A 257 18.21 -15.55 -9.29
CA PRO A 257 19.41 -14.76 -8.94
C PRO A 257 19.12 -13.32 -8.50
N PHE A 258 17.94 -12.78 -8.81
CA PHE A 258 17.51 -11.45 -8.36
C PHE A 258 16.77 -11.46 -7.01
N LEU A 259 16.45 -12.63 -6.46
CA LEU A 259 15.81 -12.79 -5.14
C LEU A 259 16.80 -13.21 -4.04
N THR A 260 18.07 -13.42 -4.38
CA THR A 260 19.13 -13.54 -3.39
C THR A 260 19.50 -12.14 -2.90
N ALA A 261 18.76 -11.65 -1.91
CA ALA A 261 19.29 -10.61 -1.04
C ALA A 261 20.55 -11.18 -0.38
N ALA A 262 21.62 -10.40 -0.29
CA ALA A 262 22.76 -10.80 0.51
C ALA A 262 22.28 -10.97 1.97
N ASP A 263 22.75 -12.01 2.66
CA ASP A 263 22.32 -12.37 4.01
C ASP A 263 22.61 -11.26 5.06
N ASP A 264 23.32 -10.21 4.67
CA ASP A 264 23.73 -9.06 5.46
C ASP A 264 22.87 -7.80 5.24
N ILE A 265 21.87 -7.81 4.34
CA ILE A 265 21.03 -6.64 4.12
C ILE A 265 20.08 -6.46 5.29
N THR A 266 20.44 -5.54 6.18
CA THR A 266 19.54 -5.01 7.21
C THR A 266 18.66 -3.94 6.57
N LEU A 267 17.34 -4.11 6.60
CA LEU A 267 16.37 -3.10 6.13
C LEU A 267 16.34 -1.90 7.09
N THR A 268 17.34 -1.02 6.98
CA THR A 268 17.43 0.24 7.73
C THR A 268 16.76 1.39 6.96
N LEU A 269 16.46 2.50 7.63
CA LEU A 269 15.96 3.71 6.96
C LEU A 269 16.97 4.23 5.94
N ALA A 270 18.28 4.12 6.25
CA ALA A 270 19.35 4.44 5.32
C ALA A 270 19.36 3.55 4.06
N ALA A 271 19.04 2.26 4.19
CA ALA A 271 18.94 1.35 3.04
C ALA A 271 17.75 1.71 2.15
N VAL A 272 16.58 1.94 2.75
CA VAL A 272 15.37 2.37 2.02
C VAL A 272 15.62 3.69 1.29
N ASN A 273 16.19 4.69 1.97
CA ASN A 273 16.45 5.98 1.37
C ASN A 273 17.47 5.92 0.22
N ARG A 274 18.51 5.07 0.32
CA ARG A 274 19.44 4.83 -0.80
C ARG A 274 18.74 4.18 -1.98
N PHE A 275 17.84 3.23 -1.71
CA PHE A 275 17.03 2.60 -2.75
C PHE A 275 16.13 3.63 -3.45
N GLU A 276 15.40 4.47 -2.73
CA GLU A 276 14.54 5.53 -3.31
C GLU A 276 15.30 6.61 -4.11
N GLN A 277 16.62 6.75 -3.91
CA GLN A 277 17.45 7.65 -4.71
C GLN A 277 18.06 6.97 -5.93
N ALA A 278 18.32 5.67 -5.85
CA ALA A 278 18.85 4.88 -6.95
C ALA A 278 17.73 4.49 -7.94
N GLU A 279 16.55 4.17 -7.41
CA GLU A 279 15.34 3.84 -8.14
C GLU A 279 14.35 5.01 -7.95
N PRO A 280 13.71 5.55 -9.01
CA PRO A 280 12.74 6.64 -8.91
C PRO A 280 11.40 6.18 -8.29
N ALA A 281 11.47 5.51 -7.14
CA ALA A 281 10.39 4.82 -6.46
C ALA A 281 10.16 5.49 -5.09
N HIS A 282 9.61 6.71 -5.09
CA HIS A 282 9.46 7.51 -3.87
C HIS A 282 8.31 7.02 -2.99
N GLY A 283 8.52 7.00 -1.68
CA GLY A 283 7.46 6.73 -0.69
C GLY A 283 6.92 5.30 -0.78
N ALA A 284 7.75 4.35 -1.19
CA ALA A 284 7.39 2.96 -1.49
C ALA A 284 6.35 2.79 -2.63
N GLY A 285 6.16 3.80 -3.48
CA GLY A 285 5.45 3.69 -4.76
C GLY A 285 6.32 3.09 -5.87
N TYR A 286 5.74 2.85 -7.05
CA TYR A 286 6.47 2.37 -8.23
C TYR A 286 6.65 3.45 -9.30
N ASP A 287 5.66 4.31 -9.49
CA ASP A 287 5.61 5.36 -10.51
C ASP A 287 5.06 6.66 -9.88
N ASP A 288 5.46 6.96 -8.64
CA ASP A 288 5.02 8.14 -7.87
C ASP A 288 3.49 8.26 -7.69
N GLU A 289 2.75 7.16 -7.85
CA GLU A 289 1.28 7.14 -7.90
C GLU A 289 0.60 7.57 -6.59
N PHE A 290 1.34 7.53 -5.49
CA PHE A 290 0.89 7.94 -4.17
C PHE A 290 1.38 9.34 -3.77
N LEU A 291 2.17 10.02 -4.62
CA LEU A 291 2.55 11.40 -4.36
C LEU A 291 1.33 12.32 -4.47
N PRO A 292 1.25 13.38 -3.65
CA PRO A 292 0.27 14.43 -3.86
C PRO A 292 0.49 15.10 -5.21
N ARG A 293 -0.58 15.48 -5.89
CA ARG A 293 -0.52 16.11 -7.22
C ARG A 293 0.27 17.43 -7.30
N TRP A 294 0.53 18.04 -6.14
CA TRP A 294 1.29 19.29 -6.05
C TRP A 294 2.79 19.05 -5.96
N ALA A 295 3.22 17.84 -5.60
CA ALA A 295 4.63 17.49 -5.48
C ALA A 295 5.32 17.65 -6.83
N ASP A 296 6.36 18.49 -6.87
CA ASP A 296 7.22 18.68 -8.03
C ASP A 296 8.59 18.10 -7.72
N LEU A 297 8.81 16.84 -8.13
CA LEU A 297 10.07 16.16 -7.92
C LEU A 297 11.22 16.79 -8.70
N ALA A 298 10.95 17.32 -9.90
CA ALA A 298 11.99 17.97 -10.69
C ALA A 298 12.52 19.22 -9.97
N ALA A 299 11.62 20.00 -9.36
CA ALA A 299 11.99 21.16 -8.55
C ALA A 299 12.73 20.80 -7.25
N LEU A 300 12.45 19.62 -6.67
CA LEU A 300 13.09 19.11 -5.45
C LEU A 300 14.46 18.45 -5.70
N GLN A 301 14.71 17.99 -6.93
CA GLN A 301 15.96 17.35 -7.34
C GLN A 301 16.92 18.31 -8.04
N SER A 302 16.41 19.42 -8.59
CA SER A 302 17.23 20.44 -9.24
C SER A 302 17.85 21.40 -8.20
N PRO A 303 19.11 21.83 -8.37
CA PRO A 303 19.71 22.84 -7.50
C PRO A 303 18.84 24.10 -7.40
N ALA A 304 18.67 24.61 -6.19
CA ALA A 304 17.94 25.84 -5.95
C ALA A 304 18.66 27.00 -6.66
N PRO A 305 17.92 27.90 -7.33
CA PRO A 305 18.52 29.11 -7.88
C PRO A 305 19.11 29.96 -6.74
N PRO A 306 20.05 30.88 -7.03
CA PRO A 306 20.54 31.82 -6.03
C PRO A 306 19.37 32.68 -5.53
N LEU A 307 18.99 32.47 -4.27
CA LEU A 307 17.90 33.18 -3.59
C LEU A 307 18.48 34.07 -2.48
N PRO A 308 17.82 35.20 -2.15
CA PRO A 308 18.28 36.08 -1.08
C PRO A 308 18.34 35.35 0.27
N GLU A 309 19.29 35.76 1.12
CA GLU A 309 19.31 35.29 2.50
C GLU A 309 18.08 35.81 3.26
N VAL A 310 17.49 34.95 4.07
CA VAL A 310 16.36 35.26 4.94
C VAL A 310 16.90 35.58 6.34
N GLY A 311 16.76 36.81 6.80
CA GLY A 311 17.17 37.26 8.15
C GLY A 311 16.18 36.86 9.25
N VAL A 312 15.88 35.57 9.38
CA VAL A 312 14.92 35.02 10.35
C VAL A 312 15.55 33.86 11.11
N SER A 313 15.18 33.67 12.38
CA SER A 313 15.54 32.49 13.16
C SER A 313 14.30 31.65 13.43
N VAL A 314 14.45 30.32 13.39
CA VAL A 314 13.31 29.39 13.60
C VAL A 314 13.68 28.37 14.66
N ARG A 315 12.84 28.27 15.69
CA ARG A 315 12.93 27.26 16.75
C ARG A 315 11.84 26.20 16.56
N ALA A 316 12.23 24.98 16.23
CA ALA A 316 11.27 23.90 16.03
C ALA A 316 11.04 23.17 17.36
N VAL A 317 9.85 23.32 17.96
CA VAL A 317 9.57 22.84 19.33
C VAL A 317 9.28 21.35 19.40
N SER A 318 8.68 20.72 18.38
CA SER A 318 8.52 19.26 18.34
C SER A 318 8.52 18.63 16.94
N ALA A 319 8.75 17.31 16.91
CA ALA A 319 8.61 16.47 15.72
C ALA A 319 7.22 16.65 15.09
N MET A 320 7.14 16.57 13.75
CA MET A 320 5.93 16.70 12.91
C MET A 320 4.82 15.64 13.13
N ALA A 321 4.55 15.27 14.39
CA ALA A 321 3.35 14.55 14.79
C ALA A 321 2.10 15.46 14.63
N PRO A 322 0.89 14.91 14.57
CA PRO A 322 -0.33 15.71 14.65
C PRO A 322 -0.29 16.60 15.90
N GLY A 323 -0.28 17.93 15.73
CA GLY A 323 -0.12 18.90 16.82
C GLY A 323 1.31 19.40 17.05
N ALA A 324 2.22 19.20 16.11
CA ALA A 324 3.58 19.73 16.17
C ALA A 324 3.61 21.27 16.06
N GLY A 325 4.34 21.91 16.98
CA GLY A 325 4.54 23.36 17.00
C GLY A 325 5.94 23.75 16.51
N VAL A 326 6.01 24.76 15.65
CA VAL A 326 7.22 25.47 15.26
C VAL A 326 7.10 26.91 15.76
N SER A 327 8.04 27.37 16.58
CA SER A 327 8.12 28.77 16.97
C SER A 327 9.06 29.48 15.98
N VAL A 328 8.62 30.62 15.46
CA VAL A 328 9.31 31.39 14.44
C VAL A 328 9.53 32.79 14.98
N THR A 329 10.79 33.21 15.08
CA THR A 329 11.14 34.54 15.54
C THR A 329 11.81 35.28 14.39
N SER A 330 11.05 36.16 13.73
CA SER A 330 11.56 37.04 12.69
C SER A 330 12.08 38.33 13.30
N GLU A 331 13.36 38.62 13.03
CA GLU A 331 14.01 39.88 13.43
C GLU A 331 13.86 40.98 12.35
N GLY A 332 13.19 40.69 11.23
CA GLY A 332 13.00 41.61 10.10
C GLY A 332 11.56 42.04 9.85
N ASP A 333 11.39 43.13 9.10
CA ASP A 333 10.10 43.75 8.76
C ASP A 333 9.34 43.05 7.61
N ALA A 334 9.95 42.05 6.98
CA ALA A 334 9.37 41.32 5.85
C ALA A 334 8.69 40.02 6.29
N PRO A 335 7.54 39.64 5.70
CA PRO A 335 6.92 38.35 5.95
C PRO A 335 7.80 37.20 5.44
N LEU A 336 7.83 36.09 6.18
CA LEU A 336 8.52 34.86 5.82
C LEU A 336 7.53 33.86 5.23
N VAL A 337 7.86 33.26 4.09
CA VAL A 337 7.19 32.02 3.66
C VAL A 337 7.94 30.84 4.28
N LEU A 338 7.42 30.31 5.38
CA LEU A 338 7.97 29.12 6.02
C LEU A 338 7.50 27.88 5.25
N THR A 339 8.46 27.13 4.70
CA THR A 339 8.21 25.86 4.01
C THR A 339 8.73 24.70 4.86
N LEU A 340 7.97 23.62 4.97
CA LEU A 340 8.40 22.40 5.67
C LEU A 340 8.78 21.33 4.65
N SER A 341 9.81 20.52 4.91
CA SER A 341 10.16 19.35 4.08
C SER A 341 9.16 18.19 4.20
N GLN A 342 7.88 18.49 3.98
CA GLN A 342 6.73 17.62 4.07
C GLN A 342 5.83 17.95 2.89
N PHE A 343 5.46 16.96 2.08
CA PHE A 343 4.50 17.22 0.99
C PHE A 343 3.16 17.69 1.53
N TYR A 344 2.60 18.70 0.86
CA TYR A 344 1.23 19.13 1.08
C TYR A 344 0.24 18.04 0.65
N PHE A 345 -0.82 17.88 1.44
CA PHE A 345 -1.98 17.05 1.11
C PHE A 345 -3.23 17.65 1.79
N PRO A 346 -4.46 17.49 1.24
CA PRO A 346 -5.66 17.99 1.88
C PRO A 346 -5.81 17.49 3.33
N GLY A 347 -6.21 18.41 4.22
CA GLY A 347 -6.38 18.15 5.65
C GLY A 347 -5.27 18.75 6.53
N TRP A 348 -4.16 19.23 5.96
CA TRP A 348 -3.20 20.06 6.70
C TRP A 348 -3.80 21.42 7.06
N GLN A 349 -3.61 21.81 8.32
CA GLN A 349 -4.04 23.06 8.90
C GLN A 349 -2.86 23.75 9.60
N VAL A 350 -2.90 25.07 9.61
CA VAL A 350 -1.93 25.93 10.28
C VAL A 350 -2.64 26.93 11.18
N ALA A 351 -2.18 27.07 12.42
CA ALA A 351 -2.60 28.12 13.33
C ALA A 351 -1.42 29.03 13.64
N LEU A 352 -1.63 30.35 13.59
CA LEU A 352 -0.66 31.37 13.96
C LEU A 352 -1.06 31.95 15.32
N ASP A 353 -0.16 31.93 16.30
CA ASP A 353 -0.37 32.49 17.64
C ASP A 353 -1.63 32.00 18.36
N GLY A 354 -1.97 30.72 18.15
CA GLY A 354 -3.18 30.12 18.73
C GLY A 354 -4.49 30.57 18.06
N SER A 355 -4.43 31.25 16.91
CA SER A 355 -5.60 31.55 16.09
C SER A 355 -6.32 30.25 15.67
N PRO A 356 -7.61 30.33 15.28
CA PRO A 356 -8.28 29.20 14.66
C PRO A 356 -7.46 28.63 13.49
N PRO A 357 -7.26 27.30 13.41
CA PRO A 357 -6.51 26.69 12.33
C PRO A 357 -7.12 26.99 10.96
N GLN A 358 -6.28 27.40 10.01
CA GLN A 358 -6.63 27.66 8.61
C GLN A 358 -6.05 26.58 7.70
N ALA A 359 -6.61 26.39 6.52
CA ALA A 359 -6.08 25.44 5.55
C ALA A 359 -4.68 25.85 5.09
N ALA A 360 -3.73 24.93 5.19
CA ALA A 360 -2.38 25.16 4.67
C ALA A 360 -2.37 25.20 3.14
N GLN A 361 -1.30 25.73 2.55
CA GLN A 361 -1.11 25.78 1.10
C GLN A 361 0.14 25.01 0.66
N PRO A 362 0.14 24.41 -0.53
CA PRO A 362 1.36 23.92 -1.15
C PRO A 362 2.24 25.11 -1.58
N ASP A 363 3.55 24.99 -1.38
CA ASP A 363 4.54 25.84 -2.04
C ASP A 363 4.38 25.68 -3.56
N ALA A 364 4.38 26.81 -4.26
CA ALA A 364 4.09 26.85 -5.69
C ALA A 364 5.15 26.17 -6.55
N THR A 365 6.38 26.01 -6.03
CA THR A 365 7.50 25.46 -6.78
C THR A 365 7.70 23.98 -6.49
N THR A 366 7.55 23.56 -5.24
CA THR A 366 7.95 22.23 -4.77
C THR A 366 6.76 21.35 -4.36
N GLY A 367 5.60 21.94 -4.11
CA GLY A 367 4.44 21.23 -3.54
C GLY A 367 4.58 20.87 -2.07
N LEU A 368 5.62 21.37 -1.41
CA LEU A 368 5.82 21.21 0.03
C LEU A 368 4.82 22.04 0.83
N LEU A 369 4.59 21.66 2.08
CA LEU A 369 3.69 22.36 2.99
C LEU A 369 4.26 23.75 3.34
N SER A 370 3.51 24.82 3.08
CA SER A 370 3.96 26.20 3.28
C SER A 370 2.94 27.09 3.99
N VAL A 371 3.44 28.12 4.67
CA VAL A 371 2.64 29.17 5.31
C VAL A 371 3.37 30.51 5.28
N ALA A 372 2.63 31.60 5.04
CA ALA A 372 3.13 32.95 5.23
C ALA A 372 3.05 33.34 6.71
N VAL A 373 4.19 33.67 7.30
CA VAL A 373 4.36 34.15 8.67
C VAL A 373 4.65 35.65 8.58
N PRO A 374 3.86 36.52 9.25
CA PRO A 374 4.16 37.95 9.30
C PRO A 374 5.51 38.25 9.96
N ALA A 375 5.97 39.50 9.81
CA ALA A 375 7.12 40.00 10.54
C ALA A 375 6.84 40.06 12.05
N GLY A 376 7.83 39.67 12.86
CA GLY A 376 7.72 39.59 14.32
C GLY A 376 7.90 38.17 14.89
N GLU A 377 7.60 38.03 16.17
CA GLU A 377 7.64 36.75 16.88
C GLU A 377 6.28 36.07 16.80
N HIS A 378 6.26 34.87 16.20
CA HIS A 378 5.04 34.11 15.95
C HIS A 378 5.24 32.63 16.30
N THR A 379 4.18 32.00 16.82
CA THR A 379 4.12 30.56 16.96
C THR A 379 3.26 29.97 15.85
N VAL A 380 3.83 29.06 15.07
CA VAL A 380 3.17 28.36 13.97
C VAL A 380 2.90 26.91 14.36
N ALA A 381 1.65 26.55 14.56
CA ALA A 381 1.25 25.17 14.84
C ALA A 381 0.75 24.49 13.57
N PHE A 382 1.31 23.34 13.24
CA PHE A 382 0.87 22.50 12.12
C PHE A 382 0.07 21.31 12.64
N GLY A 383 -1.07 21.06 12.04
CA GLY A 383 -1.92 19.93 12.37
C GLY A 383 -2.47 19.27 11.13
N ARG A 384 -2.71 17.96 11.20
CA ARG A 384 -3.45 17.24 10.17
C ARG A 384 -4.79 16.83 10.74
N THR A 385 -5.85 17.32 10.13
CA THR A 385 -7.21 16.87 10.41
C THR A 385 -7.61 15.75 9.47
N THR A 386 -8.45 14.84 9.96
CA THR A 386 -9.15 13.88 9.11
C THR A 386 -10.07 14.65 8.16
N THR A 387 -10.00 14.32 6.88
CA THR A 387 -10.87 14.92 5.88
C THR A 387 -12.31 14.42 6.01
N MET A 388 -13.27 15.14 5.43
CA MET A 388 -14.68 14.75 5.44
C MET A 388 -14.91 13.32 4.87
N PRO A 389 -14.29 12.92 3.73
CA PRO A 389 -14.37 11.55 3.25
C PRO A 389 -13.83 10.50 4.24
N ALA A 390 -12.71 10.79 4.91
CA ALA A 390 -12.13 9.88 5.91
C ALA A 390 -13.03 9.73 7.15
N GLN A 391 -13.62 10.82 7.63
CA GLN A 391 -14.58 10.79 8.73
C GLN A 391 -15.84 10.00 8.36
N ALA A 392 -16.44 10.28 7.21
CA ALA A 392 -17.62 9.55 6.73
C ALA A 392 -17.31 8.06 6.53
N GLY A 393 -16.15 7.73 5.96
CA GLY A 393 -15.70 6.35 5.76
C GLY A 393 -15.53 5.61 7.09
N THR A 394 -14.99 6.29 8.10
CA THR A 394 -14.85 5.75 9.46
C THR A 394 -16.21 5.49 10.10
N ILE A 395 -17.16 6.43 10.01
CA ILE A 395 -18.52 6.25 10.54
C ILE A 395 -19.22 5.08 9.86
N LEU A 396 -19.14 4.98 8.53
CA LEU A 396 -19.73 3.87 7.77
C LEU A 396 -19.08 2.52 8.11
N ALA A 397 -17.77 2.48 8.34
CA ALA A 397 -17.06 1.29 8.79
C ALA A 397 -17.51 0.84 10.19
N ILE A 398 -17.69 1.78 11.12
CA ILE A 398 -18.23 1.49 12.46
C ILE A 398 -19.65 0.93 12.36
N LEU A 399 -20.51 1.53 11.53
CA LEU A 399 -21.86 1.01 11.28
C LEU A 399 -21.83 -0.39 10.66
N GLY A 400 -20.95 -0.61 9.67
CA GLY A 400 -20.73 -1.93 9.07
C GLY A 400 -20.27 -2.96 10.10
N LEU A 401 -19.36 -2.59 11.00
CA LEU A 401 -18.88 -3.45 12.08
C LEU A 401 -19.99 -3.79 13.07
N ALA A 402 -20.82 -2.80 13.46
CA ALA A 402 -21.97 -3.04 14.32
C ALA A 402 -22.97 -4.01 13.68
N LEU A 403 -23.28 -3.84 12.38
CA LEU A 403 -24.13 -4.76 11.62
C LEU A 403 -23.52 -6.15 11.50
N LEU A 404 -22.21 -6.26 11.31
CA LEU A 404 -21.49 -7.54 11.26
C LEU A 404 -21.58 -8.28 12.61
N VAL A 405 -21.33 -7.58 13.72
CA VAL A 405 -21.45 -8.15 15.08
C VAL A 405 -22.89 -8.61 15.35
N LEU A 406 -23.88 -7.81 14.96
CA LEU A 406 -25.29 -8.16 15.08
C LEU A 406 -25.65 -9.39 14.24
N ALA A 407 -25.21 -9.43 12.98
CA ALA A 407 -25.42 -10.57 12.08
C ALA A 407 -24.75 -11.85 12.61
N LEU A 408 -23.52 -11.72 13.14
CA LEU A 408 -22.83 -12.81 13.82
C LEU A 408 -23.66 -13.33 15.01
N PHE A 409 -24.22 -12.42 15.83
CA PHE A 409 -25.00 -12.77 17.03
C PHE A 409 -26.22 -13.63 16.70
N PHE A 410 -26.89 -13.32 15.60
CA PHE A 410 -28.01 -14.11 15.10
C PHE A 410 -27.58 -15.38 14.34
N SER A 411 -26.35 -15.42 13.80
CA SER A 411 -25.86 -16.56 13.03
C SER A 411 -25.35 -17.72 13.89
N ALA A 412 -24.64 -17.44 14.99
CA ALA A 412 -23.97 -18.47 15.80
C ALA A 412 -23.54 -17.97 17.19
N ARG A 413 -24.49 -17.81 18.13
CA ARG A 413 -24.25 -17.34 19.52
C ARG A 413 -23.05 -18.00 20.24
N ARG A 414 -22.75 -19.28 19.97
CA ARG A 414 -21.62 -20.02 20.57
C ARG A 414 -20.28 -19.84 19.84
N ALA A 415 -20.29 -19.67 18.51
CA ALA A 415 -19.07 -19.42 17.73
C ALA A 415 -18.55 -17.99 17.92
N LEU A 416 -19.46 -17.05 18.21
CA LEU A 416 -19.14 -15.65 18.49
C LEU A 416 -18.33 -15.47 19.77
N LEU A 417 -18.63 -16.25 20.82
CA LEU A 417 -17.85 -16.25 22.05
C LEU A 417 -16.43 -16.77 21.81
N MET A 418 -16.28 -17.82 21.00
CA MET A 418 -14.97 -18.36 20.63
C MET A 418 -14.18 -17.42 19.71
N ALA A 419 -14.84 -16.78 18.74
CA ALA A 419 -14.22 -15.82 17.83
C ALA A 419 -13.87 -14.51 18.54
N ALA A 420 -14.73 -14.01 19.43
CA ALA A 420 -14.43 -12.86 20.28
C ALA A 420 -13.29 -13.18 21.26
N ALA A 421 -13.29 -14.36 21.88
CA ALA A 421 -12.18 -14.81 22.73
C ALA A 421 -10.87 -14.94 21.94
N ALA A 422 -10.92 -15.45 20.70
CA ALA A 422 -9.75 -15.57 19.84
C ALA A 422 -9.24 -14.21 19.35
N LEU A 423 -10.13 -13.26 19.01
CA LEU A 423 -9.76 -11.90 18.62
C LEU A 423 -9.23 -11.09 19.80
N VAL A 424 -9.82 -11.25 20.99
CA VAL A 424 -9.29 -10.68 22.23
C VAL A 424 -7.94 -11.31 22.55
N ALA A 425 -7.77 -12.63 22.42
CA ALA A 425 -6.49 -13.29 22.63
C ALA A 425 -5.44 -12.84 21.61
N ALA A 426 -5.78 -12.73 20.32
CA ALA A 426 -4.89 -12.23 19.28
C ALA A 426 -4.57 -10.74 19.47
N GLY A 427 -5.55 -9.93 19.84
CA GLY A 427 -5.38 -8.52 20.19
C GLY A 427 -4.53 -8.34 21.44
N LEU A 428 -4.68 -9.20 22.45
CA LEU A 428 -3.84 -9.23 23.64
C LEU A 428 -2.44 -9.70 23.30
N VAL A 429 -2.26 -10.75 22.50
CA VAL A 429 -0.94 -11.19 22.00
C VAL A 429 -0.28 -10.09 21.17
N TRP A 430 -1.05 -9.36 20.36
CA TRP A 430 -0.58 -8.21 19.60
C TRP A 430 -0.23 -7.04 20.51
N ILE A 431 -1.00 -6.74 21.55
CA ILE A 431 -0.72 -5.66 22.51
C ILE A 431 0.47 -6.02 23.42
N ILE A 432 0.57 -7.28 23.84
CA ILE A 432 1.66 -7.82 24.66
C ILE A 432 2.95 -7.96 23.83
N GLY A 433 2.81 -8.32 22.54
CA GLY A 433 3.91 -8.43 21.58
C GLY A 433 4.28 -7.11 20.90
N ALA A 434 3.37 -6.14 20.88
CA ALA A 434 3.65 -4.75 20.54
C ALA A 434 4.52 -4.22 21.67
N GLN A 435 5.83 -4.31 21.44
CA GLN A 435 6.78 -3.54 22.20
C GLN A 435 6.25 -2.09 22.22
N PRO A 436 6.15 -1.44 23.39
CA PRO A 436 5.85 -0.02 23.44
C PRO A 436 6.77 0.69 22.44
N ALA A 437 6.24 1.69 21.74
CA ALA A 437 7.06 2.54 20.89
C ALA A 437 8.37 2.86 21.63
N PRO A 438 9.55 2.66 21.01
CA PRO A 438 10.82 2.86 21.69
C PRO A 438 10.84 4.22 22.38
N ALA A 439 11.54 4.26 23.51
CA ALA A 439 11.54 5.32 24.51
C ALA A 439 11.38 6.73 23.91
N GLN A 440 10.53 7.54 24.56
CA GLN A 440 10.37 8.97 24.30
C GLN A 440 11.71 9.60 23.92
N ALA A 441 11.74 10.23 22.75
CA ALA A 441 12.89 11.01 22.30
C ALA A 441 13.29 11.96 23.42
N ARG A 442 14.45 11.73 24.04
CA ARG A 442 15.02 12.70 24.99
C ARG A 442 15.61 13.82 24.15
N GLN A 443 14.93 14.95 24.10
CA GLN A 443 15.60 16.20 23.77
C GLN A 443 16.61 16.48 24.88
N ALA A 444 17.89 16.58 24.52
CA ALA A 444 18.86 17.21 25.40
C ALA A 444 18.43 18.66 25.66
N SER A 445 18.78 19.20 26.83
CA SER A 445 18.52 20.59 27.24
C SER A 445 19.40 21.57 26.45
N VAL A 446 19.25 21.58 25.13
CA VAL A 446 19.91 22.51 24.22
C VAL A 446 18.88 23.59 23.87
N GLU A 447 19.25 24.85 24.07
CA GLU A 447 18.47 25.95 23.56
C GLU A 447 18.64 26.03 22.04
N PHE A 448 17.52 26.10 21.33
CA PHE A 448 17.46 26.25 19.88
C PHE A 448 16.83 27.61 19.55
N PRO A 449 17.15 28.21 18.40
CA PRO A 449 18.06 27.70 17.36
C PRO A 449 19.54 27.89 17.69
N VAL A 450 20.39 27.05 17.10
CA VAL A 450 21.86 27.18 17.14
C VAL A 450 22.36 27.51 15.73
N ALA A 451 23.10 28.61 15.57
CA ALA A 451 23.74 28.95 14.29
C ALA A 451 24.82 27.90 13.97
N ALA A 452 24.49 26.96 13.10
CA ALA A 452 25.34 25.80 12.79
C ALA A 452 26.39 26.13 11.72
N ALA A 453 26.02 26.99 10.76
CA ALA A 453 26.91 27.54 9.74
C ALA A 453 26.36 28.91 9.25
N PRO A 454 27.15 29.72 8.53
CA PRO A 454 26.63 30.92 7.87
C PRO A 454 25.41 30.57 7.00
N GLY A 455 24.27 31.22 7.26
CA GLY A 455 23.03 30.94 6.54
C GLY A 455 22.32 29.62 6.89
N LEU A 456 22.69 28.92 7.98
CA LEU A 456 22.05 27.67 8.40
C LEU A 456 21.91 27.57 9.93
N ASP A 457 20.69 27.34 10.39
CA ASP A 457 20.41 27.10 11.81
C ASP A 457 20.01 25.65 12.06
N LEU A 458 20.49 25.10 13.17
CA LEU A 458 19.88 23.93 13.78
C LEU A 458 18.69 24.40 14.62
N ALA A 459 17.48 24.14 14.13
CA ALA A 459 16.22 24.56 14.75
C ALA A 459 15.72 23.58 15.83
N GLY A 460 16.22 22.34 15.82
CA GLY A 460 15.89 21.31 16.81
C GLY A 460 16.52 19.97 16.47
N ILE A 461 16.57 19.06 17.44
CA ILE A 461 17.03 17.68 17.23
C ILE A 461 16.19 16.71 18.05
N ASP A 462 15.82 15.59 17.42
CA ASP A 462 15.19 14.47 18.12
C ASP A 462 16.13 13.25 18.02
N ALA A 463 16.28 12.49 19.10
CA ALA A 463 17.16 11.32 19.14
C ALA A 463 16.43 10.12 19.73
N SER A 464 16.64 8.95 19.13
CA SER A 464 16.08 7.67 19.59
C SER A 464 17.12 6.57 19.43
N ALA A 465 17.30 5.74 20.46
CA ALA A 465 18.20 4.59 20.41
C ALA A 465 17.39 3.29 20.33
N ASP A 466 17.76 2.40 19.41
CA ASP A 466 17.19 1.04 19.29
C ASP A 466 18.25 0.07 18.77
N ARG A 467 18.27 -1.17 19.28
CA ARG A 467 19.13 -2.28 18.79
C ARG A 467 20.60 -1.91 18.50
N GLY A 468 21.25 -1.17 19.41
CA GLY A 468 22.66 -0.77 19.23
C GLY A 468 22.88 0.31 18.17
N GLN A 469 21.83 1.04 17.79
CA GLN A 469 21.89 2.18 16.89
C GLN A 469 21.25 3.40 17.56
N LEU A 470 21.85 4.57 17.37
CA LEU A 470 21.31 5.86 17.73
C LEU A 470 20.87 6.58 16.46
N THR A 471 19.57 6.71 16.26
CA THR A 471 19.02 7.54 15.19
C THR A 471 18.81 8.96 15.71
N ILE A 472 19.44 9.92 15.05
CA ILE A 472 19.22 11.35 15.27
C ILE A 472 18.44 11.95 14.10
N ARG A 473 17.58 12.91 14.39
CA ARG A 473 16.70 13.59 13.44
C ARG A 473 16.82 15.11 13.63
N PRO A 474 17.89 15.72 13.09
CA PRO A 474 18.06 17.17 13.14
C PRO A 474 17.05 17.87 12.23
N ARG A 475 16.67 19.09 12.62
CA ARG A 475 15.80 19.99 11.86
C ARG A 475 16.59 21.24 11.54
N TRP A 476 16.83 21.46 10.26
CA TRP A 476 17.66 22.56 9.76
C TRP A 476 16.77 23.67 9.22
N PHE A 477 16.93 24.89 9.71
CA PHE A 477 16.33 26.06 9.08
C PHE A 477 17.34 26.72 8.15
N VAL A 478 16.99 26.79 6.87
CA VAL A 478 17.86 27.27 5.80
C VAL A 478 17.62 28.77 5.62
N ARG A 479 18.60 29.60 5.96
CA ARG A 479 18.54 31.06 5.70
C ARG A 479 19.15 31.43 4.35
N ALA A 480 20.20 30.74 3.93
CA ALA A 480 20.87 30.93 2.64
C ALA A 480 21.15 29.56 1.99
N ASN A 481 21.37 29.53 0.68
CA ASN A 481 21.67 28.29 -0.05
C ASN A 481 22.92 27.58 0.52
N GLN A 482 22.85 26.25 0.68
CA GLN A 482 23.88 25.42 1.29
C GLN A 482 24.31 24.27 0.36
N PRO A 483 25.02 24.51 -0.76
CA PRO A 483 25.22 23.49 -1.79
C PRO A 483 26.07 22.28 -1.35
N ASP A 484 27.00 22.47 -0.41
CA ASP A 484 28.01 21.47 -0.03
C ASP A 484 27.98 21.13 1.47
N LEU A 485 26.77 21.01 2.06
CA LEU A 485 26.66 20.75 3.49
C LEU A 485 27.07 19.31 3.82
N LEU A 486 28.12 19.18 4.64
CA LEU A 486 28.45 17.95 5.35
C LEU A 486 28.25 18.17 6.84
N THR A 487 27.54 17.26 7.49
CA THR A 487 27.33 17.27 8.94
C THR A 487 28.25 16.25 9.59
N GLU A 488 28.79 16.59 10.75
CA GLU A 488 29.55 15.66 11.58
C GLU A 488 28.86 15.52 12.94
N TRP A 489 28.40 14.31 13.24
CA TRP A 489 27.78 13.95 14.51
C TRP A 489 28.76 13.10 15.30
N ARG A 490 29.09 13.53 16.53
CA ARG A 490 29.96 12.79 17.45
C ARG A 490 29.20 12.46 18.71
N LEU A 491 29.17 11.17 19.05
CA LEU A 491 28.75 10.67 20.35
C LEU A 491 29.98 10.57 21.23
N THR A 492 29.97 11.27 22.37
CA THR A 492 31.06 11.22 23.36
C THR A 492 30.60 10.57 24.66
N ASP A 493 31.52 9.88 25.34
CA ASP A 493 31.30 9.41 26.70
C ASP A 493 31.39 10.56 27.72
N ALA A 494 31.16 10.27 29.00
CA ALA A 494 31.26 11.27 30.08
C ALA A 494 32.69 11.81 30.29
N ALA A 495 33.71 11.14 29.77
CA ALA A 495 35.10 11.58 29.79
C ALA A 495 35.48 12.40 28.55
N GLY A 496 34.55 12.61 27.61
CA GLY A 496 34.75 13.36 26.37
C GLY A 496 35.39 12.55 25.24
N ASN A 497 35.59 11.24 25.41
CA ASN A 497 36.12 10.39 24.34
C ASN A 497 35.04 10.13 23.29
N THR A 498 35.40 10.16 22.01
CA THR A 498 34.47 9.83 20.92
C THR A 498 34.19 8.33 20.92
N VAL A 499 32.94 7.97 21.18
CA VAL A 499 32.42 6.59 21.15
C VAL A 499 32.03 6.19 19.74
N SER A 500 31.41 7.12 19.01
CA SER A 500 30.95 6.92 17.64
C SER A 500 30.90 8.25 16.93
N ALA A 501 31.22 8.28 15.64
CA ALA A 501 31.15 9.49 14.84
C ALA A 501 30.68 9.17 13.43
N LEU A 502 29.90 10.08 12.87
CA LEU A 502 29.43 10.01 11.49
C LEU A 502 29.62 11.37 10.84
N ARG A 503 30.36 11.39 9.74
CA ARG A 503 30.43 12.54 8.84
C ARG A 503 29.75 12.19 7.53
N SER A 504 28.64 12.84 7.21
CA SER A 504 27.87 12.56 6.00
C SER A 504 27.10 13.79 5.51
N ALA A 505 26.71 13.75 4.24
CA ALA A 505 25.62 14.60 3.76
C ALA A 505 24.31 14.24 4.51
N PRO A 506 23.33 15.15 4.55
CA PRO A 506 22.01 14.88 5.12
C PRO A 506 21.30 13.66 4.50
N ARG A 507 20.30 13.17 5.23
CA ARG A 507 19.42 12.04 4.89
C ARG A 507 20.26 10.81 4.58
N PHE A 508 21.02 10.34 5.57
CA PHE A 508 21.88 9.16 5.45
C PHE A 508 22.91 9.23 4.30
N GLY A 509 23.36 10.44 3.95
CA GLY A 509 24.34 10.66 2.89
C GLY A 509 23.78 10.64 1.47
N THR A 510 22.46 10.72 1.28
CA THR A 510 21.85 10.59 -0.06
C THR A 510 21.26 11.88 -0.61
N TRP A 511 21.04 12.90 0.22
CA TRP A 511 20.45 14.17 -0.24
C TRP A 511 21.52 15.19 -0.59
N SER A 512 21.37 15.79 -1.77
CA SER A 512 22.09 17.03 -2.10
C SER A 512 21.41 18.20 -1.42
N THR A 513 22.18 18.98 -0.65
CA THR A 513 21.69 20.20 -0.02
C THR A 513 21.65 21.39 -0.97
N ALA A 514 22.17 21.24 -2.19
CA ALA A 514 22.05 22.24 -3.25
C ALA A 514 20.60 22.51 -3.66
N THR A 515 19.67 21.61 -3.36
CA THR A 515 18.23 21.78 -3.63
C THR A 515 17.52 22.56 -2.51
N TRP A 516 18.18 22.81 -1.38
CA TRP A 516 17.59 23.47 -0.22
C TRP A 516 17.38 24.96 -0.47
N ARG A 517 16.16 25.43 -0.22
CA ARG A 517 15.76 26.82 -0.46
C ARG A 517 15.71 27.61 0.86
N PRO A 518 16.17 28.89 0.86
CA PRO A 518 15.94 29.79 1.97
C PRO A 518 14.48 29.83 2.43
N GLY A 519 14.24 29.88 3.74
CA GLY A 519 12.90 29.82 4.35
C GLY A 519 12.36 28.40 4.55
N THR A 520 13.16 27.36 4.28
CA THR A 520 12.74 25.96 4.44
C THR A 520 13.24 25.37 5.76
N LEU A 521 12.36 24.70 6.50
CA LEU A 521 12.68 23.83 7.61
C LEU A 521 12.83 22.39 7.09
N MET A 522 14.08 21.95 6.95
CA MET A 522 14.45 20.62 6.44
C MET A 522 14.54 19.60 7.57
N GLN A 523 13.88 18.47 7.39
CA GLN A 523 14.01 17.31 8.25
C GLN A 523 15.08 16.37 7.70
N ASP A 524 16.07 16.10 8.53
CA ASP A 524 17.22 15.26 8.24
C ASP A 524 17.22 14.05 9.19
N ALA A 525 18.01 13.01 8.87
CA ALA A 525 18.20 11.83 9.67
C ALA A 525 19.61 11.26 9.48
N ALA A 526 20.21 10.82 10.60
CA ALA A 526 21.48 10.12 10.61
C ALA A 526 21.45 8.97 11.64
N GLU A 527 22.25 7.94 11.40
CA GLU A 527 22.34 6.73 12.24
C GLU A 527 23.79 6.57 12.73
N LEU A 528 23.99 6.56 14.05
CA LEU A 528 25.28 6.30 14.69
C LEU A 528 25.25 4.92 15.36
N GLY A 529 26.27 4.11 15.10
CA GLY A 529 26.45 2.85 15.84
C GLY A 529 26.69 3.13 17.32
N LEU A 530 25.97 2.40 18.18
CA LEU A 530 26.25 2.36 19.62
C LEU A 530 27.14 1.16 19.92
N PRO A 531 28.06 1.28 20.90
CA PRO A 531 28.82 0.13 21.37
C PRO A 531 27.86 -0.94 21.95
N PRO A 532 28.24 -2.23 21.87
CA PRO A 532 27.42 -3.36 22.30
C PRO A 532 27.10 -3.38 23.80
#